data_AF-J0LE09-F1
#
_entry.id   AF-J0LE09-F1
#
_cell.length_a   1.000
_cell.length_b   1.000
_cell.length_c   1.000
_cell.angle_alpha   90.00
_cell.angle_beta   90.00
_cell.angle_gamma   90.00
#
_symmetry.space_group_name_H-M   'P 1'
#
loop_
_entity.id
_entity.type
_entity.pdbx_description
1 polymer ?
#
loop_
_entity_poly.entity_id
_entity_poly.type
_entity_poly.pdbx_seq_one_letter_code
_entity_poly.pdbx_strand_id
1 'polypeptide(L)' 'MEKKEAKSEENLVKKTCRELGITQKELAEIFGVTPHTVTNWVRGRMEEVHKRALIGLIYEKNLKDIEKKIQDVNIEYF' A
#
# COMPACT_ATOMS: atom_id res chain seq x y z
N MET A 1 -9.88 -8.52 33.56
CA MET A 1 -9.01 -8.46 32.37
C MET A 1 -9.54 -7.40 31.45
N GLU A 2 -8.93 -6.22 31.49
CA GLU A 2 -9.35 -5.06 30.70
C GLU A 2 -9.16 -5.32 29.21
N LYS A 3 -10.26 -5.23 28.46
CA LYS A 3 -10.21 -5.04 27.01
C LYS A 3 -9.70 -3.63 26.75
N LYS A 4 -8.46 -3.49 26.28
CA LYS A 4 -7.97 -2.22 25.73
C LYS A 4 -8.20 -2.22 24.23
N GLU A 5 -9.24 -1.49 23.83
CA GLU A 5 -9.57 -1.10 22.47
C GLU A 5 -8.39 -0.34 21.84
N ALA A 6 -7.50 -1.06 21.14
CA ALA A 6 -6.57 -0.44 20.22
C ALA A 6 -7.37 -0.02 18.99
N LYS A 7 -7.72 1.25 18.93
CA LYS A 7 -8.21 1.97 17.74
C LYS A 7 -7.29 1.55 16.57
N SER A 8 -7.75 0.63 15.73
CA SER A 8 -6.85 -0.12 14.83
C SER A 8 -6.21 0.83 13.84
N GLU A 9 -4.93 1.16 14.03
CA GLU A 9 -4.13 1.69 12.94
C GLU A 9 -4.34 0.79 11.73
N GLU A 10 -4.79 1.40 10.65
CA GLU A 10 -5.13 0.66 9.45
C GLU A 10 -3.92 -0.18 9.01
N ASN A 11 -4.13 -1.49 8.84
CA ASN A 11 -3.07 -2.39 8.45
C ASN A 11 -2.44 -1.94 7.13
N LEU A 12 -1.14 -1.61 7.15
CA LEU A 12 -0.44 -1.03 6.01
C LEU A 12 -0.55 -1.89 4.74
N VAL A 13 -0.49 -3.22 4.86
CA VAL A 13 -0.66 -4.13 3.71
C VAL A 13 -2.04 -3.95 3.06
N LYS A 14 -3.11 -3.92 3.88
CA LYS A 14 -4.48 -3.74 3.39
C LYS A 14 -4.66 -2.37 2.75
N LYS A 15 -4.06 -1.33 3.35
CA LYS A 15 -4.05 0.02 2.78
C LYS A 15 -3.37 0.02 1.41
N THR A 16 -2.14 -0.48 1.30
CA THR A 16 -1.41 -0.55 0.03
C THR A 16 -2.21 -1.30 -1.04
N CYS A 17 -2.78 -2.46 -0.70
CA CYS A 17 -3.62 -3.22 -1.65
C CYS A 17 -4.80 -2.39 -2.17
N ARG A 18 -5.51 -1.67 -1.28
CA ARG A 18 -6.63 -0.81 -1.67
C ARG A 18 -6.18 0.37 -2.54
N GLU A 19 -5.13 1.09 -2.14
CA GLU A 19 -4.66 2.28 -2.87
C GLU A 19 -4.14 1.92 -4.27
N LEU A 20 -3.55 0.75 -4.44
CA LEU A 20 -3.05 0.26 -5.72
C LEU A 20 -4.11 -0.50 -6.53
N GLY A 21 -5.24 -0.86 -5.94
CA GLY A 21 -6.27 -1.69 -6.59
C GLY A 21 -5.81 -3.13 -6.86
N ILE A 22 -4.96 -3.69 -5.99
CA ILE A 22 -4.39 -5.03 -6.11
C ILE A 22 -4.78 -5.95 -4.96
N THR A 23 -4.56 -7.25 -5.14
CA THR A 23 -4.69 -8.29 -4.13
C THR A 23 -3.38 -8.48 -3.34
N GLN A 24 -3.47 -9.14 -2.18
CA GLN A 24 -2.27 -9.53 -1.42
C GLN A 24 -1.39 -10.55 -2.17
N LYS A 25 -1.98 -11.30 -3.12
CA LYS A 25 -1.24 -12.24 -3.97
C LYS A 25 -0.37 -11.47 -4.97
N GLU A 26 -0.95 -10.50 -5.67
CA GLU A 26 -0.20 -9.62 -6.59
C GLU A 26 0.83 -8.80 -5.83
N LEU A 27 0.53 -8.37 -4.60
CA LEU A 27 1.53 -7.72 -3.74
C LEU A 27 2.72 -8.66 -3.44
N ALA A 28 2.46 -9.95 -3.19
CA ALA A 28 3.52 -10.93 -2.99
C ALA A 28 4.39 -11.09 -4.25
N GLU A 29 3.76 -11.08 -5.42
CA GLU A 29 4.43 -11.13 -6.73
C GLU A 29 5.32 -9.89 -6.95
N ILE A 30 4.83 -8.68 -6.64
CA ILE A 30 5.61 -7.42 -6.70
C ILE A 30 6.87 -7.50 -5.85
N PHE A 31 6.76 -8.07 -4.65
CA PHE A 31 7.88 -8.19 -3.70
C PHE A 31 8.77 -9.42 -3.95
N GLY A 32 8.39 -10.31 -4.86
CA GLY A 32 9.10 -11.58 -5.08
C GLY A 32 9.08 -12.51 -3.85
N VAL A 33 8.01 -12.45 -3.04
CA VAL A 33 7.84 -13.24 -1.82
C VAL A 33 6.65 -14.18 -1.92
N THR A 34 6.52 -15.10 -0.96
CA THR A 34 5.35 -15.99 -0.90
C THR A 34 4.10 -15.25 -0.37
N PRO A 35 2.87 -15.67 -0.75
CA PRO A 35 1.63 -15.14 -0.15
C PRO A 35 1.57 -15.33 1.37
N HIS A 36 2.24 -16.35 1.89
CA HIS A 36 2.35 -16.59 3.33
C HIS A 36 3.18 -15.48 4.03
N THR A 37 4.23 -14.99 3.38
CA THR A 37 5.03 -13.85 3.87
C THR A 37 4.15 -12.60 4.03
N VAL A 38 3.32 -12.29 3.02
CA VAL A 38 2.38 -11.15 3.08
C VAL A 38 1.32 -11.36 4.18
N THR A 39 0.84 -12.60 4.37
CA THR A 39 -0.06 -12.93 5.49
C THR A 39 0.60 -12.67 6.85
N ASN A 40 1.89 -12.97 7.00
CA ASN A 40 2.66 -12.70 8.21
C ASN A 40 2.83 -11.19 8.45
N TRP A 41 3.02 -10.42 7.38
CA TRP A 41 3.05 -8.97 7.45
C TRP A 41 1.74 -8.36 7.95
N VAL A 42 0.59 -8.86 7.47
CA VAL A 42 -0.74 -8.44 7.97
C VAL A 42 -0.88 -8.72 9.47
N ARG A 43 -0.23 -9.78 9.97
CA ARG A 43 -0.21 -10.16 11.40
C ARG A 43 0.83 -9.40 12.23
N GLY A 44 1.48 -8.38 11.68
CA GLY A 44 2.45 -7.54 12.38
C GLY A 44 3.88 -8.08 12.39
N ARG A 45 4.17 -9.17 11.67
CA ARG A 45 5.53 -9.72 11.53
C ARG A 45 6.23 -9.16 10.29
N MET A 46 6.17 -7.85 10.13
CA MET A 46 6.79 -7.14 9.00
C MET A 46 8.01 -6.36 9.49
N GLU A 47 9.15 -6.60 8.86
CA GLU A 47 10.35 -5.80 9.10
C GLU A 47 10.19 -4.38 8.54
N GLU A 48 10.95 -3.44 9.11
CA GLU A 48 10.84 -2.01 8.78
C GLU A 48 11.12 -1.70 7.30
N VAL A 49 12.04 -2.45 6.66
CA VAL A 49 12.35 -2.28 5.23
C VAL A 49 11.12 -2.54 4.35
N HIS A 50 10.32 -3.56 4.67
CA HIS A 50 9.11 -3.88 3.92
C HIS A 50 8.03 -2.83 4.15
N LYS A 51 7.92 -2.26 5.36
CA LYS A 51 7.00 -1.14 5.63
C LYS A 51 7.35 0.06 4.76
N ARG A 52 8.63 0.43 4.70
CA ARG A 52 9.11 1.55 3.86
C ARG A 52 8.84 1.30 2.38
N ALA A 53 9.04 0.07 1.90
CA ALA A 53 8.74 -0.29 0.52
C ALA A 53 7.23 -0.15 0.20
N LEU A 54 6.33 -0.60 1.10
CA LEU A 54 4.89 -0.43 0.93
C LEU A 54 4.46 1.03 0.91
N ILE A 55 5.07 1.86 1.76
CA ILE A 55 4.86 3.31 1.76
C ILE A 55 5.34 3.91 0.43
N GLY A 56 6.50 3.50 -0.06
CA GLY A 56 7.05 3.91 -1.36
C GLY A 56 6.10 3.62 -2.52
N LEU A 57 5.49 2.43 -2.57
CA LEU A 57 4.50 2.07 -3.59
C LEU A 57 3.27 3.00 -3.59
N ILE A 58 2.77 3.36 -2.41
CA ILE A 58 1.65 4.31 -2.29
C ILE A 58 2.07 5.69 -2.81
N TYR A 59 3.26 6.16 -2.44
CA TYR A 59 3.77 7.45 -2.93
C TYR A 59 3.93 7.47 -4.45
N GLU A 60 4.48 6.40 -5.04
CA GLU A 60 4.63 6.28 -6.49
C GLU A 60 3.28 6.34 -7.21
N LYS A 61 2.26 5.61 -6.70
CA LYS A 61 0.90 5.67 -7.24
C LYS A 61 0.33 7.09 -7.18
N ASN A 62 0.47 7.75 -6.03
CA ASN A 62 -0.03 9.12 -5.85
C ASN A 62 0.68 10.11 -6.78
N LEU A 63 1.98 9.94 -7.00
CA LEU A 63 2.74 10.77 -7.94
C LEU A 63 2.18 10.62 -9.36
N LYS A 64 1.97 9.39 -9.82
CA LYS A 64 1.38 9.10 -11.14
C LYS A 64 -0.03 9.69 -11.30
N ASP A 65 -0.84 9.65 -10.25
CA ASP A 65 -2.17 10.27 -10.25
C ASP A 65 -2.09 11.79 -10.39
N ILE A 66 -1.13 12.44 -9.72
CA ILE A 66 -0.91 13.88 -9.82
C ILE A 66 -0.41 14.26 -11.22
N GLU A 67 0.56 13.52 -11.76
CA GLU A 67 1.08 13.73 -13.11
C GLU A 67 -0.04 13.66 -14.15
N LYS A 68 -0.93 12.66 -14.04
CA LYS A 68 -2.09 12.53 -14.91
C LYS A 68 -3.03 13.74 -14.80
N LYS A 69 -3.36 14.18 -13.58
CA LYS A 69 -4.22 15.37 -13.38
C LYS A 69 -3.62 16.62 -13.99
N ILE A 70 -2.31 16.82 -13.90
CA ILE A 70 -1.62 17.96 -14.51
C ILE A 70 -1.71 17.89 -16.04
N GLN A 71 -1.56 16.70 -16.62
CA GLN A 71 -1.72 16.49 -18.06
C GLN A 71 -3.14 16.80 -18.53
N ASP A 72 -4.16 16.32 -17.80
CA ASP A 72 -5.56 16.56 -18.12
C ASP A 72 -5.91 18.06 -18.10
N VAL A 73 -5.44 18.81 -17.09
CA VAL A 73 -5.64 20.26 -16.98
C VAL A 73 -4.97 21.01 -18.14
N ASN A 74 -3.75 20.62 -18.55
CA ASN A 74 -3.05 21.30 -19.64
C ASN A 74 -3.75 21.13 -21.00
N ILE A 75 -4.60 20.12 -21.17
CA ILE A 75 -5.36 19.91 -22.41
C ILE A 75 -6.59 20.84 -22.48
N GLU A 76 -7.18 21.23 -21.34
CA GLU A 76 -8.41 22.06 -21.31
C GLU A 76 -8.16 23.56 -21.60
N TYR A 77 -6.90 24.02 -21.60
CA TYR A 77 -6.53 25.42 -21.82
C TYR A 77 -5.95 25.73 -23.22
N PHE A 78 -5.98 24.76 -24.15
CA PHE A 78 -5.66 24.94 -25.58
C PHE A 78 -6.88 24.62 -26.44
#